data_AF-A0A3P6RIS3-F1
#
_entry.id   AF-A0A3P6RIS3-F1
#
_cell.length_a   1.000
_cell.length_b   1.000
_cell.length_c   1.000
_cell.angle_alpha   90.00
_cell.angle_beta   90.00
_cell.angle_gamma   90.00
#
_symmetry.space_group_name_H-M   'P 1'
#
loop_
_entity.id
_entity.type
_entity.pdbx_description
1 polymer ?
#
loop_
_entity_poly.entity_id
_entity_poly.type
_entity_poly.pdbx_seq_one_letter_code
_entity_poly.pdbx_strand_id
1 'polypeptide(L)'
;MEAAREGHVHVVKILLENGAQVNATTDETMETALTVAACGGFTEVLDVLVKHGGDLELGTNTPLMEAAQEGHASTVNYILAAVKPVC
;
A
#
# COMPACT_ATOMS: atom_id res chain seq x y z
N MET A 1 0.86 -3.55 9.23
CA MET A 1 0.77 -4.46 8.08
C MET A 1 -0.51 -5.27 8.12
N GLU A 2 -0.81 -5.99 9.20
CA GLU A 2 -2.05 -6.79 9.36
C GLU A 2 -3.35 -6.03 9.04
N ALA A 3 -3.55 -4.83 9.60
CA ALA A 3 -4.74 -4.04 9.28
C ALA A 3 -4.87 -3.69 7.78
N ALA A 4 -3.75 -3.58 7.06
CA ALA A 4 -3.74 -3.31 5.63
C ALA A 4 -4.02 -4.59 4.82
N ARG A 5 -3.48 -5.73 5.26
CA ARG A 5 -3.73 -7.08 4.70
C ARG A 5 -5.19 -7.50 4.79
N GLU A 6 -5.91 -7.02 5.79
CA GLU A 6 -7.35 -7.29 5.99
C GLU A 6 -8.26 -6.16 5.48
N GLY A 7 -7.70 -5.14 4.82
CA GLY A 7 -8.49 -4.03 4.26
C GLY A 7 -9.13 -3.09 5.29
N HIS A 8 -8.68 -3.11 6.55
CA HIS A 8 -9.28 -2.36 7.66
C HIS A 8 -8.86 -0.88 7.67
N VAL A 9 -9.43 -0.09 6.76
CA VAL A 9 -9.11 1.33 6.54
C VAL A 9 -9.10 2.16 7.83
N HIS A 10 -10.12 2.01 8.68
CA HIS A 10 -10.22 2.82 9.90
C HIS A 10 -9.12 2.49 10.92
N VAL A 11 -8.74 1.22 11.03
CA VAL A 11 -7.64 0.79 11.92
C VAL A 11 -6.30 1.28 11.39
N VAL A 12 -6.09 1.23 10.06
CA VAL A 12 -4.89 1.80 9.43
C VAL A 12 -4.73 3.28 9.76
N LYS A 13 -5.81 4.08 9.67
CA LYS A 13 -5.77 5.50 10.04
C LYS A 13 -5.37 5.71 11.50
N ILE A 14 -6.01 5.01 12.44
CA ILE A 14 -5.68 5.09 13.87
C ILE A 14 -4.20 4.79 14.12
N LEU A 15 -3.67 3.75 13.49
CA LEU A 15 -2.26 3.37 13.66
C LEU A 15 -1.31 4.47 13.16
N LEU A 16 -1.57 5.04 11.97
CA LEU A 16 -0.75 6.12 11.40
C LEU A 16 -0.83 7.40 12.24
N GLU A 17 -2.02 7.76 12.71
CA GLU A 17 -2.23 8.92 13.60
C GLU A 17 -1.49 8.78 14.94
N ASN A 18 -1.19 7.54 15.37
CA ASN A 18 -0.41 7.24 16.57
C ASN A 18 1.08 6.97 16.29
N GLY A 19 1.58 7.34 15.11
CA GLY A 19 3.01 7.30 14.80
C GLY A 19 3.52 5.95 14.31
N ALA A 20 2.65 5.06 13.81
CA ALA A 20 3.10 3.86 13.12
C ALA A 20 3.96 4.23 11.89
N GLN A 21 5.07 3.51 11.70
CA GLN A 21 5.96 3.73 10.57
C GLN A 21 5.32 3.19 9.28
N VAL A 22 4.91 4.10 8.39
CA VAL A 22 4.21 3.76 7.13
C VAL A 22 5.03 2.86 6.20
N ASN A 23 6.35 3.06 6.19
CA ASN A 23 7.32 2.35 5.35
C ASN A 23 8.06 1.23 6.09
N ALA A 24 7.48 0.70 7.18
CA ALA A 24 8.05 -0.45 7.86
C ALA A 24 8.06 -1.68 6.93
N THR A 25 9.15 -2.44 6.97
CA THR A 25 9.35 -3.65 6.17
C THR A 25 9.46 -4.89 7.05
N THR A 26 9.15 -6.06 6.50
CA THR A 26 9.54 -7.35 7.08
C THR A 26 10.99 -7.69 6.70
N ASP A 27 11.71 -8.39 7.58
CA ASP A 27 13.12 -8.72 7.33
C ASP A 27 13.33 -9.74 6.20
N GLU A 28 12.40 -10.69 6.05
CA GLU A 28 12.55 -11.82 5.12
C GLU A 28 12.04 -11.52 3.71
N THR A 29 10.87 -10.90 3.61
CA THR A 29 10.15 -10.68 2.34
C THR A 29 10.20 -9.24 1.86
N MET A 30 10.66 -8.30 2.69
CA MET A 30 10.62 -6.86 2.42
C MET A 30 9.20 -6.36 2.08
N GLU A 31 8.18 -7.01 2.62
CA GLU A 31 6.78 -6.58 2.46
C GLU A 31 6.56 -5.26 3.19
N THR A 32 5.70 -4.42 2.64
CA THR A 32 5.24 -3.17 3.25
C THR A 32 3.73 -3.22 3.47
N ALA A 33 3.18 -2.24 4.20
CA ALA A 33 1.73 -2.10 4.29
C ALA A 33 1.08 -1.87 2.91
N LEU A 34 1.80 -1.24 1.97
CA LEU A 34 1.30 -1.00 0.61
C LEU A 34 1.28 -2.28 -0.22
N THR A 35 2.30 -3.13 -0.14
CA THR A 35 2.36 -4.37 -0.93
C THR A 35 1.24 -5.33 -0.53
N VAL A 36 1.01 -5.52 0.78
CA VAL A 36 -0.09 -6.38 1.25
C VAL A 36 -1.48 -5.80 0.95
N ALA A 37 -1.64 -4.48 1.00
CA ALA A 37 -2.91 -3.84 0.62
C ALA A 37 -3.18 -3.97 -0.89
N ALA A 38 -2.13 -3.88 -1.70
CA ALA A 38 -2.21 -4.02 -3.14
C ALA A 38 -2.51 -5.47 -3.58
N CYS A 39 -1.87 -6.44 -2.91
CA CYS A 39 -2.15 -7.87 -3.08
C CYS A 39 -3.63 -8.19 -2.80
N GLY A 40 -4.24 -7.57 -1.77
CA GLY A 40 -5.67 -7.73 -1.47
C GLY A 40 -6.62 -6.82 -2.27
N GLY A 41 -6.08 -5.95 -3.14
CA GLY A 41 -6.90 -5.03 -3.93
C GLY A 41 -7.57 -3.91 -3.13
N PHE A 42 -7.09 -3.62 -1.91
CA PHE A 42 -7.69 -2.64 -1.01
C PHE A 42 -7.28 -1.20 -1.36
N THR A 43 -7.83 -0.67 -2.45
CA THR A 43 -7.49 0.66 -2.97
C THR A 43 -7.66 1.78 -1.94
N GLU A 44 -8.66 1.72 -1.07
CA GLU A 44 -8.86 2.76 -0.03
C GLU A 44 -7.77 2.72 1.05
N VAL A 45 -7.28 1.52 1.41
CA VAL A 45 -6.13 1.39 2.32
C VAL A 45 -4.87 1.96 1.68
N LEU A 46 -4.63 1.63 0.41
CA LEU A 46 -3.53 2.19 -0.38
C LEU A 46 -3.57 3.73 -0.38
N ASP A 47 -4.76 4.31 -0.58
CA ASP A 47 -4.90 5.75 -0.60
C ASP A 47 -4.55 6.42 0.73
N VAL A 48 -4.95 5.81 1.84
CA VAL A 48 -4.53 6.26 3.17
C VAL A 48 -3.02 6.18 3.33
N LEU A 49 -2.40 5.04 2.97
CA LEU A 49 -0.97 4.83 3.13
C LEU A 49 -0.14 5.80 2.26
N VAL A 50 -0.51 5.99 0.99
CA VAL A 50 0.15 6.93 0.07
C VAL A 50 0.04 8.37 0.59
N LYS A 51 -1.13 8.80 1.07
CA LYS A 51 -1.32 10.13 1.67
C LYS A 51 -0.46 10.38 2.92
N HIS A 52 -0.03 9.32 3.60
CA HIS A 52 0.87 9.40 4.75
C HIS A 52 2.34 9.18 4.38
N GLY A 53 2.70 9.25 3.09
CA GLY A 53 4.08 9.13 2.62
C GLY A 53 4.54 7.69 2.41
N GLY A 54 3.61 6.77 2.18
CA GLY A 54 3.91 5.42 1.74
C GLY A 54 4.64 5.42 0.40
N ASP A 55 5.79 4.75 0.35
CA ASP A 55 6.62 4.63 -0.85
C ASP A 55 6.14 3.47 -1.75
N LEU A 56 5.69 3.82 -2.95
CA LEU A 56 5.18 2.86 -3.96
C LEU A 56 6.30 2.05 -4.64
N GLU A 57 7.57 2.42 -4.45
CA GLU A 57 8.72 1.70 -5.01
C GLU A 57 9.51 0.94 -3.94
N LEU A 58 9.03 0.92 -2.69
CA LEU A 58 9.69 0.22 -1.58
C LEU A 58 9.33 -1.27 -1.54
N GLY A 59 10.36 -2.10 -1.41
CA GLY A 59 10.25 -3.56 -1.30
C GLY A 59 10.74 -4.28 -2.55
N THR A 60 10.80 -5.61 -2.49
CA THR A 60 11.24 -6.43 -3.64
C THR A 60 10.15 -6.55 -4.69
N ASN A 61 8.91 -6.84 -4.25
CA ASN A 61 7.72 -6.74 -5.08
C ASN A 61 7.05 -5.41 -4.80
N THR A 62 6.87 -4.56 -5.80
CA THR A 62 6.19 -3.29 -5.61
C THR A 62 4.68 -3.50 -5.48
N PRO A 63 3.93 -2.58 -4.84
CA PRO A 63 2.48 -2.61 -4.83
C PRO A 63 1.86 -2.75 -6.22
N LEU A 64 2.48 -2.17 -7.25
CA LEU A 64 2.03 -2.32 -8.64
C LEU A 64 2.16 -3.77 -9.14
N MET A 65 3.27 -4.45 -8.81
CA MET A 65 3.49 -5.85 -9.18
C MET A 65 2.44 -6.76 -8.52
N GLU A 66 2.20 -6.59 -7.22
CA GLU A 66 1.22 -7.38 -6.47
C GLU A 66 -0.20 -7.17 -7.02
N ALA A 67 -0.64 -5.93 -7.21
CA ALA A 67 -1.97 -5.65 -7.76
C ALA A 67 -2.15 -6.16 -9.20
N ALA A 68 -1.09 -6.13 -10.01
CA ALA A 68 -1.12 -6.63 -11.37
C ALA A 68 -1.18 -8.17 -11.39
N GLN A 69 -0.42 -8.84 -10.53
CA GLN A 69 -0.42 -10.30 -10.39
C GLN A 69 -1.81 -10.81 -10.00
N GLU A 70 -2.46 -10.17 -9.03
CA GLU A 70 -3.78 -10.58 -8.52
C GLU A 70 -4.95 -10.04 -9.37
N GLY A 71 -4.66 -9.28 -10.43
CA GLY A 71 -5.69 -8.80 -11.38
C GLY A 71 -6.57 -7.67 -10.85
N HIS A 72 -6.10 -6.91 -9.85
CA HIS A 72 -6.84 -5.81 -9.24
C HIS A 72 -6.76 -4.52 -10.07
N ALA A 73 -7.49 -4.50 -11.20
CA ALA A 73 -7.46 -3.40 -12.18
C ALA A 73 -7.72 -2.00 -11.58
N SER A 74 -8.65 -1.87 -10.63
CA SER A 74 -8.91 -0.60 -9.94
C SER A 74 -7.70 -0.11 -9.15
N THR A 75 -7.02 -1.02 -8.45
CA THR A 75 -5.80 -0.72 -7.70
C THR A 75 -4.63 -0.38 -8.62
N VAL A 76 -4.46 -1.12 -9.71
CA VAL A 76 -3.44 -0.81 -10.73
C VAL A 76 -3.65 0.61 -11.29
N ASN A 77 -4.88 0.94 -11.68
CA ASN A 77 -5.19 2.28 -12.19
C ASN A 77 -4.95 3.38 -11.15
N TYR A 78 -5.28 3.12 -9.88
CA TYR A 78 -4.99 4.03 -8.78
C TYR A 78 -3.48 4.28 -8.64
N ILE A 79 -2.68 3.20 -8.56
CA ILE A 79 -1.22 3.31 -8.40
C ILE A 79 -0.60 4.06 -9.58
N LEU A 80 -0.98 3.73 -10.82
CA LEU A 80 -0.48 4.42 -12.01
C LEU A 80 -0.89 5.90 -12.06
N ALA A 81 -2.02 6.28 -11.47
CA ALA A 81 -2.41 7.68 -11.32
C ALA A 81 -1.60 8.39 -10.22
N ALA A 82 -1.28 7.71 -9.13
CA ALA A 82 -0.49 8.24 -8.02
C ALA A 82 0.99 8.47 -8.38
N VAL A 83 1.55 7.67 -9.29
CA VAL A 83 2.97 7.76 -9.72
C VAL A 83 3.20 8.83 -10.79
N LYS A 84 2.15 9.31 -11.48
CA LYS A 84 2.34 10.36 -12.49
C LYS A 84 2.75 11.68 -11.81
N PRO A 85 3.91 12.26 -12.15
CA PRO A 85 4.30 13.55 -11.61
C PRO A 85 3.27 14.58 -12.06
N VAL A 86 2.77 15.36 -11.10
CA VAL A 86 2.00 16.57 -11.37
C VAL A 86 2.93 17.48 -12.17
N CYS A 87 2.62 17.67 -13.45
CA CYS A 87 3.28 18.64 -14.33
C CYS A 87 3.10 20.06 -13.79
#